data_AF-A0A7C0ZPS6-F1
#
_entry.id   AF-A0A7C0ZPS6-F1
#
_cell.length_a   1.000
_cell.length_b   1.000
_cell.length_c   1.000
_cell.angle_alpha   90.00
_cell.angle_beta   90.00
_cell.angle_gamma   90.00
#
_symmetry.space_group_name_H-M   'P 1'
#
loop_
_entity.id
_entity.type
_entity.pdbx_description
1 polymer ?
#
loop_
_entity_poly.entity_id
_entity_poly.type
_entity_poly.pdbx_seq_one_letter_code
_entity_poly.pdbx_strand_id
1 'polypeptide(L)'
;MVVTMHEAFPLGLCMVTESMLDAKRFLLNFCDNTIIRDEDQELKSRLKNVKKELNGIRTQPNFFDGYKTVILDNIDKIIGIVKSRFEKIDPKIVGPVVKDGKEIMKKVLNSQSFDDLVPLSNEFKRKITLRVYELYLKSQKPK
;
A
#
# COMPACT_ATOMS: atom_id res chain seq x y z
N MET A 1 0.56 23.47 14.73
CA MET A 1 1.48 22.66 13.91
C MET A 1 0.71 22.27 12.65
N VAL A 2 1.11 22.79 11.48
CA VAL A 2 0.35 22.54 10.23
C VAL A 2 0.82 21.20 9.69
N VAL A 3 0.00 20.17 9.84
CA VAL A 3 0.23 18.89 9.17
C VAL A 3 0.16 19.15 7.67
N THR A 4 1.30 19.10 6.98
CA THR A 4 1.29 19.25 5.53
C THR A 4 0.97 17.90 4.89
N MET A 5 0.08 17.89 3.90
CA MET A 5 -0.29 16.66 3.17
C MET A 5 0.94 15.91 2.65
N HIS A 6 2.01 16.64 2.32
CA HIS A 6 3.27 16.07 1.89
C HIS A 6 3.92 15.20 2.98
N GLU A 7 3.91 15.60 4.25
CA GLU A 7 4.54 14.84 5.34
C GLU A 7 3.78 13.55 5.66
N ALA A 8 2.45 13.55 5.54
CA ALA A 8 1.61 12.39 5.78
C ALA A 8 1.54 11.41 4.58
N PHE A 9 1.93 11.87 3.38
CA PHE A 9 1.89 11.08 2.15
C PHE A 9 2.56 9.68 2.23
N PRO A 10 3.78 9.49 2.79
CA PRO A 10 4.36 8.16 2.92
C PRO A 10 3.53 7.22 3.80
N LEU A 11 2.82 7.73 4.81
CA LEU A 11 1.90 6.92 5.61
C LEU A 11 0.65 6.52 4.83
N GLY A 12 0.10 7.44 4.04
CA GLY A 12 -1.01 7.13 3.13
C GLY A 12 -0.65 6.01 2.15
N LEU A 13 0.54 6.08 1.54
CA LEU A 13 1.05 5.02 0.67
C LEU A 13 1.24 3.69 1.42
N CYS A 14 1.76 3.71 2.65
CA CYS A 14 1.86 2.50 3.47
C CYS A 14 0.50 1.85 3.69
N MET A 15 -0.54 2.63 4.05
CA MET A 15 -1.89 2.10 4.29
C MET A 15 -2.51 1.47 3.04
N VAL A 16 -2.35 2.11 1.88
CA VAL A 16 -2.82 1.56 0.61
C VAL A 16 -2.09 0.26 0.30
N THR A 17 -0.76 0.24 0.46
CA THR A 17 0.08 -0.95 0.19
C THR A 17 -0.27 -2.12 1.10
N GLU A 18 -0.49 -1.87 2.40
CA GLU A 18 -0.98 -2.89 3.34
C GLU A 18 -2.30 -3.51 2.91
N SER A 19 -3.24 -2.68 2.46
CA SER A 19 -4.54 -3.14 1.97
C SER A 19 -4.42 -3.94 0.68
N MET A 20 -3.43 -3.65 -0.16
CA MET A 20 -3.17 -4.44 -1.37
C MET A 20 -2.48 -5.77 -1.07
N LEU A 21 -1.62 -5.82 -0.05
CA LEU A 21 -1.02 -7.09 0.39
C LEU A 21 -2.06 -8.03 1.02
N ASP A 22 -3.10 -7.48 1.64
CA ASP A 22 -4.30 -8.23 2.03
C ASP A 22 -5.24 -8.39 0.82
N ALA A 23 -4.83 -9.24 -0.11
CA ALA A 23 -5.54 -9.46 -1.36
C ALA A 23 -6.99 -9.93 -1.15
N LYS A 24 -7.28 -10.71 -0.10
CA LYS A 24 -8.66 -11.08 0.25
C LYS A 24 -9.49 -9.85 0.59
N ARG A 25 -8.95 -8.94 1.41
CA ARG A 25 -9.64 -7.70 1.75
C ARG A 25 -9.79 -6.79 0.54
N PHE A 26 -8.78 -6.65 -0.32
CA PHE A 26 -8.87 -5.87 -1.56
C PHE A 26 -9.97 -6.42 -2.48
N LEU A 27 -9.95 -7.73 -2.75
CA LEU A 27 -10.86 -8.39 -3.67
C LEU A 27 -12.29 -8.52 -3.15
N LEU A 28 -12.49 -8.64 -1.84
CA LEU A 28 -13.82 -8.69 -1.22
C LEU A 28 -14.41 -7.29 -1.04
N ASN A 29 -13.60 -6.29 -0.68
CA ASN A 29 -14.10 -4.94 -0.38
C ASN A 29 -13.99 -3.95 -1.55
N PHE A 30 -13.57 -4.40 -2.74
CA PHE A 30 -13.47 -3.54 -3.91
C PHE A 30 -14.83 -2.88 -4.19
N CYS A 31 -14.88 -1.56 -4.02
CA CYS A 31 -16.07 -0.70 -4.14
C CYS A 31 -17.23 -0.99 -3.16
N ASP A 32 -17.06 -1.82 -2.14
CA ASP A 32 -18.15 -2.14 -1.18
C ASP A 32 -18.31 -1.11 -0.06
N ASN A 33 -17.24 -0.41 0.30
CA ASN A 33 -17.25 0.66 1.31
C ASN A 33 -17.14 2.06 0.69
N THR A 34 -17.32 2.18 -0.63
CA THR A 34 -17.42 3.50 -1.26
C THR A 34 -18.75 4.08 -0.84
N ILE A 35 -18.72 5.13 0.00
CA ILE A 35 -19.91 5.92 0.34
C ILE A 35 -20.32 6.69 -0.91
N ILE A 36 -20.94 5.99 -1.86
CA ILE A 36 -21.78 6.60 -2.87
C ILE A 36 -23.04 6.91 -2.09
N ARG A 37 -23.26 8.18 -1.78
CA ARG A 37 -24.57 8.61 -1.26
C ARG A 37 -25.61 8.03 -2.22
N ASP A 38 -26.67 7.40 -1.70
CA ASP A 38 -27.68 6.68 -2.49
C ASP A 38 -28.37 7.52 -3.60
N GLU A 39 -27.99 8.78 -3.73
CA GLU A 39 -28.38 9.74 -4.75
C GLU A 39 -27.79 9.42 -6.14
N ASP A 40 -26.57 8.85 -6.25
CA ASP A 40 -25.94 8.59 -7.55
C ASP A 40 -26.09 7.12 -7.99
N GLN A 41 -27.28 6.80 -8.49
CA GLN A 41 -27.63 5.45 -8.98
C GLN A 41 -26.87 5.07 -10.26
N GLU A 42 -26.47 6.04 -11.09
CA GLU A 42 -25.70 5.78 -12.31
C GLU A 42 -24.30 5.28 -11.95
N LEU A 43 -23.59 6.00 -11.08
CA LEU A 43 -22.26 5.62 -10.63
C LEU A 43 -22.27 4.28 -9.89
N LYS A 44 -23.30 4.05 -9.05
CA LYS A 44 -23.50 2.78 -8.34
C LYS A 44 -23.66 1.61 -9.33
N SER A 45 -24.46 1.79 -10.38
CA SER A 45 -24.65 0.79 -11.44
C SER A 45 -23.34 0.51 -12.19
N ARG A 46 -22.60 1.55 -12.57
CA ARG A 46 -21.30 1.42 -13.26
C ARG A 46 -20.27 0.69 -12.40
N LEU A 47 -20.17 1.02 -11.12
CA LEU A 47 -19.23 0.34 -10.21
C LEU A 47 -19.60 -1.12 -9.98
N LYS A 48 -20.90 -1.45 -9.92
CA LYS A 48 -21.36 -2.85 -9.86
C LYS A 48 -20.94 -3.63 -11.12
N ASN A 49 -21.04 -3.03 -12.30
CA ASN A 49 -20.60 -3.65 -13.56
C ASN A 49 -19.08 -3.87 -13.57
N VAL A 50 -18.29 -2.86 -13.19
CA VAL A 50 -16.82 -2.98 -13.08
C VAL A 50 -16.44 -4.08 -12.08
N LYS A 51 -17.13 -4.19 -10.94
CA LYS A 51 -16.89 -5.27 -9.95
C LYS A 51 -17.16 -6.65 -10.55
N LYS A 52 -18.24 -6.79 -11.32
CA LYS A 52 -18.59 -8.05 -12.00
C LYS A 52 -17.54 -8.44 -13.03
N GLU A 53 -17.06 -7.48 -13.82
CA GLU A 53 -15.99 -7.68 -14.81
C GLU A 53 -14.67 -8.06 -14.15
N LEU A 54 -14.26 -7.34 -13.09
CA LEU A 54 -13.04 -7.64 -12.32
C LEU A 54 -13.04 -9.06 -11.77
N ASN A 55 -14.18 -9.54 -11.27
CA ASN A 55 -14.31 -10.92 -10.80
C ASN A 55 -14.11 -11.95 -11.93
N GLY A 56 -14.46 -11.60 -13.17
CA GLY A 56 -14.19 -12.42 -14.35
C GLY A 56 -12.75 -12.34 -14.86
N ILE A 57 -12.06 -11.21 -14.63
CA ILE A 57 -10.67 -10.97 -15.07
C ILE A 57 -9.64 -11.64 -14.13
N ARG A 58 -10.02 -12.05 -12.91
CA ARG A 58 -9.11 -12.74 -11.96
C ARG A 58 -8.46 -14.00 -12.52
N THR A 59 -9.05 -14.61 -13.54
CA THR A 59 -8.53 -15.81 -14.21
C THR A 59 -7.55 -15.47 -15.34
N GLN A 60 -7.39 -14.20 -15.70
CA GLN A 60 -6.41 -13.79 -16.70
C GLN A 60 -4.99 -13.96 -16.13
N PRO A 61 -4.08 -14.66 -16.84
CA PRO A 61 -2.74 -14.95 -16.35
C PRO A 61 -1.96 -13.69 -15.93
N ASN A 62 -2.12 -12.59 -16.67
CA ASN A 62 -1.35 -11.36 -16.48
C ASN A 62 -1.90 -10.44 -15.39
N PHE A 63 -3.10 -10.70 -14.84
CA PHE A 63 -3.72 -9.82 -13.85
C PHE A 63 -2.90 -9.79 -12.55
N PHE A 64 -2.45 -10.96 -12.10
CA PHE A 64 -1.65 -11.06 -10.89
C PHE A 64 -0.27 -10.40 -11.04
N ASP A 65 0.35 -10.49 -12.21
CA ASP A 65 1.61 -9.80 -12.49
C ASP A 65 1.45 -8.28 -12.53
N GLY A 66 0.36 -7.78 -13.12
CA GLY A 66 0.00 -6.36 -13.05
C GLY A 66 -0.23 -5.90 -11.61
N TYR A 67 -0.92 -6.70 -10.81
CA TYR A 67 -1.17 -6.42 -9.40
C TYR A 67 0.13 -6.33 -8.58
N LYS A 68 1.05 -7.29 -8.77
CA LYS A 68 2.39 -7.26 -8.17
C LYS A 68 3.13 -5.99 -8.55
N THR A 69 3.07 -5.57 -9.81
CA THR A 69 3.74 -4.36 -10.30
C THR A 69 3.28 -3.10 -9.55
N VAL A 70 1.98 -2.95 -9.29
CA VAL A 70 1.46 -1.81 -8.50
C VAL A 70 1.97 -1.84 -7.06
N ILE A 71 2.03 -3.02 -6.43
CA ILE A 71 2.60 -3.16 -5.08
C ILE A 71 4.08 -2.75 -5.09
N LEU A 72 4.85 -3.24 -6.06
CA LEU A 72 6.28 -2.93 -6.18
C LEU A 72 6.52 -1.43 -6.37
N ASP A 73 5.76 -0.77 -7.24
CA ASP A 73 5.82 0.68 -7.45
C ASP A 73 5.51 1.48 -6.17
N ASN A 74 4.48 1.07 -5.42
CA ASN A 74 4.17 1.70 -4.14
C ASN A 74 5.31 1.54 -3.12
N ILE A 75 5.90 0.34 -3.01
CA ILE A 75 7.02 0.10 -2.09
C ILE A 75 8.24 0.94 -2.49
N ASP A 76 8.55 1.02 -3.79
CA ASP A 76 9.67 1.83 -4.29
C ASP A 76 9.47 3.31 -3.99
N LYS A 77 8.26 3.84 -4.22
CA LYS A 77 7.90 5.22 -3.85
C LYS A 77 8.06 5.49 -2.36
N ILE A 78 7.61 4.57 -1.50
CA ILE A 78 7.80 4.68 -0.05
C ILE A 78 9.29 4.75 0.29
N ILE A 79 10.10 3.86 -0.27
CA ILE A 79 11.56 3.85 -0.06
C ILE A 79 12.18 5.18 -0.52
N GLY A 80 11.83 5.67 -1.70
CA GLY A 80 12.36 6.91 -2.27
C GLY A 80 12.01 8.13 -1.41
N ILE A 81 10.78 8.20 -0.91
CA ILE A 81 10.34 9.29 -0.02
C ILE A 81 11.02 9.18 1.34
N VAL A 82 11.12 7.97 1.89
CA VAL A 82 11.73 7.77 3.20
C VAL A 82 13.21 8.16 3.18
N LYS A 83 13.95 7.74 2.15
CA LYS A 83 15.34 8.16 1.94
C LYS A 83 15.46 9.67 1.73
N SER A 84 14.68 10.26 0.84
CA SER A 84 14.84 11.68 0.53
C SER A 84 14.52 12.60 1.71
N ARG A 85 13.57 12.21 2.58
CA ARG A 85 13.04 13.09 3.63
C ARG A 85 13.50 12.78 5.03
N PHE A 86 13.70 11.51 5.38
CA PHE A 86 13.97 11.11 6.76
C PHE A 86 15.42 10.68 7.01
N GLU A 87 16.27 10.61 5.97
CA GLU A 87 17.68 10.22 6.12
C GLU A 87 18.43 11.14 7.10
N LYS A 88 18.13 12.45 7.07
CA LYS A 88 18.72 13.42 8.00
C LYS A 88 18.11 13.39 9.40
N ILE A 89 16.97 12.74 9.59
CA ILE A 89 16.24 12.67 10.86
C ILE A 89 16.72 11.46 11.67
N ASP A 90 16.66 10.27 11.08
CA ASP A 90 17.11 9.05 11.77
C ASP A 90 17.58 7.96 10.78
N PRO A 91 18.88 7.96 10.41
CA PRO A 91 19.45 6.99 9.49
C PRO A 91 19.31 5.54 10.00
N LYS A 92 19.27 5.35 11.33
CA LYS A 92 19.17 4.03 11.96
C LYS A 92 17.83 3.37 11.71
N ILE A 93 16.78 4.15 11.42
CA ILE A 93 15.47 3.63 11.04
C ILE A 93 15.33 3.55 9.51
N VAL A 94 15.85 4.54 8.79
CA VAL A 94 15.78 4.59 7.32
C VAL A 94 16.47 3.39 6.68
N GLY A 95 17.68 3.04 7.11
CA GLY A 95 18.42 1.90 6.57
C GLY A 95 17.62 0.58 6.63
N PRO A 96 17.10 0.18 7.81
CA PRO A 96 16.21 -0.97 7.94
C PRO A 96 14.94 -0.90 7.09
N VAL A 97 14.28 0.26 6.97
CA VAL A 97 13.08 0.40 6.12
C VAL A 97 13.41 0.12 4.65
N VAL A 98 14.53 0.65 4.15
CA VAL A 98 14.99 0.42 2.76
C VAL A 98 15.30 -1.05 2.54
N LYS A 99 16.02 -1.68 3.48
CA LYS A 99 16.40 -3.08 3.41
C LYS A 99 15.16 -3.98 3.41
N ASP A 100 14.28 -3.80 4.40
CA ASP A 100 13.06 -4.60 4.55
C ASP A 100 12.09 -4.38 3.38
N GLY A 101 12.01 -3.15 2.86
CA GLY A 101 11.24 -2.85 1.64
C GLY A 101 11.70 -3.67 0.44
N LYS A 102 13.01 -3.71 0.19
CA LYS A 102 13.58 -4.54 -0.88
C LYS A 102 13.38 -6.04 -0.66
N GLU A 103 13.44 -6.50 0.58
CA GLU A 103 13.15 -7.91 0.91
C GLU A 103 11.69 -8.26 0.61
N ILE A 104 10.75 -7.40 1.00
CA ILE A 104 9.32 -7.61 0.71
C ILE A 104 9.07 -7.55 -0.80
N MET A 105 9.69 -6.62 -1.54
CA MET A 105 9.59 -6.58 -3.00
C MET A 105 10.00 -7.90 -3.65
N LYS A 106 11.09 -8.53 -3.18
CA LYS A 106 11.51 -9.84 -3.69
C LYS A 106 10.46 -10.93 -3.40
N LYS A 107 9.87 -10.92 -2.20
CA LYS A 107 8.80 -11.86 -1.83
C LYS A 107 7.55 -11.66 -2.68
N VAL A 108 7.15 -10.41 -2.93
CA VAL A 108 6.04 -10.07 -3.83
C VAL A 108 6.33 -10.58 -5.23
N LEU A 109 7.52 -10.34 -5.78
CA LEU A 109 7.89 -10.78 -7.13
C LEU A 109 7.81 -12.31 -7.29
N ASN A 110 8.25 -13.06 -6.27
CA ASN A 110 8.28 -14.52 -6.27
C ASN A 110 6.95 -15.18 -5.90
N SER A 111 5.96 -14.42 -5.42
CA SER A 111 4.63 -14.95 -5.11
C SER A 111 3.96 -15.53 -6.36
N GLN A 112 3.24 -16.63 -6.17
CA GLN A 112 2.53 -17.35 -7.24
C GLN A 112 1.01 -17.18 -7.14
N SER A 113 0.52 -16.74 -5.98
CA SER A 113 -0.89 -16.54 -5.73
C SER A 113 -1.17 -15.33 -4.83
N PHE A 114 -2.43 -14.89 -4.82
CA PHE A 114 -2.89 -13.86 -3.89
C PHE A 114 -2.78 -14.29 -2.42
N ASP A 115 -2.90 -15.59 -2.12
CA ASP A 115 -2.76 -16.09 -0.75
C ASP A 115 -1.32 -15.97 -0.24
N ASP A 116 -0.32 -16.06 -1.13
CA ASP A 116 1.10 -15.84 -0.77
C ASP A 116 1.38 -14.39 -0.32
N LEU A 117 0.54 -13.43 -0.73
CA LEU A 117 0.69 -12.02 -0.37
C LEU A 117 0.16 -11.71 1.03
N VAL A 118 -0.82 -12.47 1.53
CA VAL A 118 -1.51 -12.17 2.79
C VAL A 118 -0.54 -12.10 3.99
N PRO A 119 0.40 -13.04 4.18
CA PRO A 119 1.39 -12.95 5.27
C PRO A 119 2.27 -11.71 5.17
N LEU A 120 2.52 -11.22 3.95
CA LEU A 120 3.36 -10.05 3.72
C LEU A 120 2.70 -8.76 4.22
N SER A 121 1.37 -8.70 4.32
CA SER A 121 0.69 -7.51 4.88
C SER A 121 1.09 -7.25 6.33
N ASN A 122 1.07 -8.29 7.17
CA ASN A 122 1.51 -8.18 8.56
C ASN A 122 3.02 -7.90 8.67
N GLU A 123 3.83 -8.53 7.82
CA GLU A 123 5.26 -8.28 7.77
C GLU A 123 5.57 -6.82 7.38
N PHE A 124 4.90 -6.31 6.35
CA PHE A 124 5.01 -4.93 5.87
C PHE A 124 4.63 -3.93 6.96
N LYS A 125 3.49 -4.15 7.63
CA LYS A 125 3.06 -3.29 8.73
C LYS A 125 4.12 -3.19 9.83
N ARG A 126 4.63 -4.33 10.28
CA ARG A 126 5.61 -4.40 11.38
C ARG A 126 6.97 -3.80 10.98
N LYS A 127 7.46 -4.11 9.78
CA LYS A 127 8.82 -3.75 9.35
C LYS A 127 8.92 -2.38 8.70
N ILE A 128 7.83 -1.89 8.10
CA ILE A 128 7.82 -0.66 7.30
C ILE A 128 6.86 0.35 7.91
N THR A 129 5.56 0.10 7.93
CA THR A 129 4.56 1.13 8.29
C THR A 129 4.79 1.71 9.67
N LEU A 130 5.00 0.88 10.69
CA LEU A 130 5.24 1.36 12.06
C LEU A 130 6.52 2.20 12.16
N ARG A 131 7.56 1.85 11.39
CA ARG A 131 8.82 2.60 11.36
C ARG A 131 8.69 3.92 10.61
N VAL A 132 7.95 3.94 9.50
CA VAL A 132 7.61 5.16 8.77
C VAL A 132 6.77 6.09 9.66
N TYR A 133 5.86 5.53 10.47
CA TYR A 133 5.10 6.28 11.46
C TYR A 133 5.99 6.88 12.56
N GLU A 134 6.97 6.13 13.05
CA GLU A 134 7.95 6.66 14.00
C GLU A 134 8.78 7.80 13.40
N LEU A 135 9.24 7.67 12.16
CA LEU A 135 9.96 8.73 11.45
C LEU A 135 9.09 9.98 11.26
N TYR A 136 7.81 9.79 10.94
CA TYR A 136 6.84 10.87 10.84
C TYR A 136 6.69 11.58 12.19
N LEU A 137 6.46 10.85 13.30
CA LEU A 137 6.36 11.46 14.63
C LEU A 137 7.63 12.21 15.04
N LYS A 138 8.81 11.67 14.72
CA LYS A 138 10.10 12.34 14.97
C LYS A 138 10.24 13.64 14.16
N SER A 139 9.76 13.65 12.92
CA SER A 139 9.78 14.86 12.07
C SER A 139 8.89 15.99 12.59
N GLN A 140 7.84 15.66 13.37
CA GLN A 140 6.89 16.62 13.91
C GLN A 140 7.30 17.20 15.28
N LYS A 141 8.34 16.64 15.94
CA LYS A 141 8.79 17.20 17.22
C LYS A 141 9.47 18.56 16.97
N PRO A 142 9.12 19.62 17.74
CA PRO A 142 9.80 20.91 17.62
C PRO A 142 11.29 20.73 17.92
N LYS A 143 12.14 21.36 17.10
CA LYS A 143 13.57 21.51 17.35
C LYS A 143 13.81 22.42 18.54
#